data_AF-A0A497N781-F1
#
_entry.id   AF-A0A497N781-F1
#
_cell.length_a   1.000
_cell.length_b   1.000
_cell.length_c   1.000
_cell.angle_alpha   90.00
_cell.angle_beta   90.00
_cell.angle_gamma   90.00
#
_symmetry.space_group_name_H-M   'P 1'
#
loop_
_entity.id
_entity.type
_entity.pdbx_description
1 polymer ?
#
loop_
_entity_poly.entity_id
_entity_poly.type
_entity_poly.pdbx_seq_one_letter_code
_entity_poly.pdbx_strand_id
1 'polypeptide(L)'
;AEIYRKALEKGLVRGRSISAIVAAAVYAACRRYDRPRSLKEVAAVSRVKKKDIARCYRLLVQELGLRMPIPDPKNYVSKIAARAGIPERTQIEAIRLLDETERRGAVVGKDPIGIAAAALYIACVLTGEKKTQKDIAEAAGVTEVTVRNRYKGLKDALGLDV
;
A
#
# COMPACT_ATOMS: atom_id res chain seq x y z
N ALA A 1 -8.88 10.29 21.24
CA ALA A 1 -8.15 10.25 22.54
C ALA A 1 -7.60 8.86 22.91
N GLU A 2 -8.19 7.74 22.46
CA GLU A 2 -7.77 6.38 22.88
C GLU A 2 -6.34 6.00 22.43
N ILE A 3 -5.98 6.22 21.16
CA ILE A 3 -4.65 5.85 20.62
C ILE A 3 -3.51 6.57 21.35
N TYR A 4 -3.69 7.85 21.68
CA TYR A 4 -2.69 8.63 22.41
C TYR A 4 -2.50 8.13 23.85
N ARG A 5 -3.60 7.81 24.56
CA ARG A 5 -3.52 7.26 25.92
C ARG A 5 -2.75 5.94 25.95
N LYS A 6 -3.07 5.02 25.03
CA LYS A 6 -2.31 3.75 24.89
C LYS A 6 -0.83 3.98 24.56
N ALA A 7 -0.52 4.99 23.76
CA ALA A 7 0.86 5.36 23.46
C ALA A 7 1.61 5.92 24.69
N LEU A 8 0.92 6.67 25.54
CA LEU A 8 1.47 7.21 26.78
C LEU A 8 1.75 6.12 27.81
N GLU A 9 0.79 5.20 28.00
CA GLU A 9 0.91 4.04 28.90
C GLU A 9 2.10 3.15 28.53
N LYS A 10 2.35 2.95 27.23
CA LYS A 10 3.52 2.22 26.72
C LYS A 10 4.82 3.05 26.65
N GLY A 11 4.83 4.29 27.14
CA GLY A 11 6.03 5.14 27.16
C GLY A 11 6.50 5.60 25.78
N LEU A 12 5.71 5.44 24.72
CA LEU A 12 6.09 5.79 23.34
C LEU A 12 6.29 7.29 23.13
N VAL A 13 5.79 8.11 24.06
CA VAL A 13 5.88 9.59 24.02
C VAL A 13 7.24 10.13 24.44
N ARG A 14 8.00 9.38 25.26
CA ARG A 14 9.29 9.85 25.79
C ARG A 14 10.32 10.03 24.65
N GLY A 15 11.05 11.15 24.67
CA GLY A 15 12.08 11.49 23.68
C GLY A 15 11.54 11.91 22.30
N ARG A 16 10.23 12.20 22.18
CA ARG A 16 9.58 12.57 20.91
C ARG A 16 8.71 13.80 21.09
N SER A 17 8.47 14.52 20.00
CA SER A 17 7.54 15.65 20.00
C SER A 17 6.11 15.17 20.30
N ILE A 18 5.50 15.73 21.34
CA ILE A 18 4.10 15.47 21.71
C ILE A 18 3.19 15.78 20.52
N SER A 19 3.39 16.93 19.87
CA SER A 19 2.61 17.34 18.69
C SER A 19 2.70 16.34 17.55
N ALA A 20 3.87 15.74 17.32
CA ALA A 20 4.05 14.72 16.29
C ALA A 20 3.28 13.43 16.59
N ILE A 21 3.25 13.00 17.86
CA ILE A 21 2.51 11.81 18.28
C ILE A 21 1.01 12.06 18.24
N VAL A 22 0.55 13.24 18.67
CA VAL A 22 -0.86 13.62 18.57
C VAL A 22 -1.32 13.63 17.12
N ALA A 23 -0.57 14.27 16.21
CA ALA A 23 -0.87 14.29 14.79
C ALA A 23 -0.90 12.88 14.17
N ALA A 24 0.06 12.02 14.54
CA ALA A 24 0.10 10.63 14.10
C ALA A 24 -1.06 9.79 14.65
N ALA A 25 -1.48 10.01 15.90
CA ALA A 25 -2.61 9.33 16.52
C ALA A 25 -3.94 9.72 15.86
N VAL A 26 -4.12 11.01 15.52
CA VAL A 26 -5.28 11.49 14.75
C VAL A 26 -5.28 10.86 13.36
N TYR A 27 -4.15 10.87 12.66
CA TYR A 27 -4.01 10.23 11.35
C TYR A 27 -4.35 8.72 11.41
N ALA A 28 -3.87 8.00 12.43
CA ALA A 28 -4.19 6.60 12.64
C ALA A 28 -5.68 6.36 12.91
N ALA A 29 -6.32 7.24 13.70
CA ALA A 29 -7.76 7.17 13.95
C ALA A 29 -8.57 7.38 12.67
N CYS A 30 -8.23 8.41 11.87
CA CYS A 30 -8.87 8.67 10.58
C CYS A 30 -8.81 7.46 9.64
N ARG A 31 -7.66 6.78 9.58
CA ARG A 31 -7.51 5.55 8.78
C ARG A 31 -8.31 4.37 9.34
N ARG A 32 -8.41 4.25 10.67
CA ARG A 32 -9.15 3.15 11.31
C ARG A 32 -10.67 3.24 11.08
N TYR A 33 -11.21 4.45 11.02
CA TYR A 33 -12.64 4.71 10.80
C TYR A 33 -13.01 4.92 9.33
N ASP A 34 -12.18 4.43 8.40
CA ASP A 34 -12.39 4.53 6.95
C ASP A 34 -12.67 5.95 6.43
N ARG A 35 -12.10 6.96 7.11
CA ARG A 35 -12.10 8.36 6.69
C ARG A 35 -10.67 8.85 6.53
N PRO A 36 -9.85 8.21 5.66
CA PRO A 36 -8.43 8.52 5.56
C PRO A 36 -8.22 9.96 5.08
N ARG A 37 -7.45 10.71 5.86
CA ARG A 37 -6.87 11.99 5.42
C ARG A 37 -5.47 11.74 4.87
N SER A 38 -5.02 12.55 3.94
CA SER A 38 -3.64 12.52 3.48
C SER A 38 -2.70 13.05 4.57
N LEU A 39 -1.46 12.56 4.58
CA LEU A 39 -0.45 13.08 5.50
C LEU A 39 -0.15 14.57 5.26
N LYS A 40 -0.40 15.10 4.04
CA LYS A 40 -0.23 16.51 3.72
C LYS A 40 -1.28 17.36 4.44
N GLU A 41 -2.55 16.95 4.42
CA GLU A 41 -3.63 17.63 5.14
C GLU A 41 -3.35 17.68 6.65
N VAL A 42 -2.95 16.55 7.23
CA VAL A 42 -2.62 16.50 8.68
C VAL A 42 -1.42 17.39 9.01
N ALA A 43 -0.38 17.37 8.18
CA ALA A 43 0.80 18.23 8.37
C ALA A 43 0.47 19.72 8.29
N ALA A 44 -0.42 20.11 7.38
CA ALA A 44 -0.83 21.49 7.19
C ALA A 44 -1.51 22.07 8.44
N VAL A 45 -2.37 21.29 9.11
CA VAL A 45 -3.08 21.74 10.31
C VAL A 45 -2.29 21.56 11.61
N SER A 46 -1.37 20.59 11.66
CA SER A 46 -0.65 20.25 12.89
C SER A 46 0.66 21.01 13.08
N ARG A 47 1.12 21.80 12.09
CA ARG A 47 2.46 22.45 12.07
C ARG A 47 3.62 21.48 12.29
N VAL A 48 3.43 20.19 12.00
CA VAL A 48 4.46 19.14 12.10
C VAL A 48 4.84 18.70 10.70
N LYS A 49 6.13 18.48 10.44
CA LYS A 49 6.60 17.99 9.14
C LYS A 49 5.98 16.62 8.82
N LYS A 50 5.52 16.45 7.57
CA LYS A 50 5.00 15.18 7.04
C LYS A 50 5.86 13.96 7.41
N LYS A 51 7.19 14.10 7.36
CA LYS A 51 8.15 13.04 7.67
C LYS A 51 8.07 12.56 9.12
N ASP A 52 7.87 13.48 10.06
CA ASP A 52 7.80 13.16 11.49
C ASP A 52 6.47 12.51 11.85
N ILE A 53 5.37 12.97 11.24
CA ILE A 53 4.04 12.33 11.36
C ILE A 53 4.12 10.90 10.83
N ALA A 54 4.69 10.69 9.64
CA ALA A 54 4.84 9.36 9.06
C ALA A 54 5.71 8.43 9.93
N ARG A 55 6.79 8.96 10.54
CA ARG A 55 7.65 8.21 11.45
C ARG A 55 6.89 7.78 12.71
N CYS A 56 6.22 8.71 13.37
CA CYS A 56 5.46 8.44 14.59
C CYS A 56 4.26 7.53 14.31
N TYR A 57 3.60 7.68 13.16
CA TYR A 57 2.50 6.82 12.75
C TYR A 57 2.93 5.36 12.62
N ARG A 58 4.06 5.08 11.95
CA ARG A 58 4.58 3.71 11.82
C ARG A 58 4.89 3.08 13.18
N LEU A 59 5.50 3.86 14.08
CA LEU A 59 5.76 3.43 15.45
C LEU A 59 4.45 3.06 16.16
N LEU A 60 3.43 3.93 16.11
CA LEU A 60 2.15 3.68 16.77
C LEU A 60 1.45 2.44 16.21
N VAL A 61 1.45 2.26 14.89
CA VAL A 61 0.83 1.09 14.26
C VAL A 61 1.51 -0.21 14.70
N GLN A 62 2.85 -0.22 14.73
CA GLN A 62 3.63 -1.38 15.14
C GLN A 62 3.48 -1.69 16.63
N GLU A 63 3.76 -0.71 17.50
CA GLU A 63 3.81 -0.90 18.95
C GLU A 63 2.44 -1.08 19.61
N LEU A 64 1.39 -0.49 19.01
CA LEU A 64 0.01 -0.66 19.51
C LEU A 64 -0.75 -1.76 18.77
N GLY A 65 -0.11 -2.48 17.82
CA GLY A 65 -0.74 -3.55 17.05
C GLY A 65 -1.97 -3.09 16.27
N LEU A 66 -1.98 -1.84 15.80
CA LEU A 66 -3.16 -1.29 15.13
C LEU A 66 -3.30 -1.91 13.74
N ARG A 67 -4.38 -2.65 13.51
CA ARG A 67 -4.73 -3.13 12.18
C ARG A 67 -5.47 -2.02 11.43
N MET A 68 -4.83 -1.49 10.39
CA MET A 68 -5.47 -0.54 9.49
C MET A 68 -6.17 -1.31 8.37
N PRO A 69 -7.32 -0.84 7.87
CA PRO A 69 -7.89 -1.39 6.64
C PRO A 69 -6.87 -1.17 5.52
N ILE A 70 -6.46 -2.26 4.89
CA ILE A 70 -5.63 -2.25 3.70
C ILE A 70 -6.60 -2.37 2.52
N PRO A 71 -6.63 -1.41 1.59
CA PRO A 71 -7.46 -1.53 0.40
C PRO A 71 -7.10 -2.79 -0.38
N ASP A 72 -8.11 -3.49 -0.88
CA ASP A 72 -7.91 -4.67 -1.73
C ASP A 72 -7.13 -4.26 -3.01
N PRO A 73 -5.99 -4.91 -3.33
CA PRO A 73 -5.27 -4.70 -4.57
C PRO A 73 -6.14 -4.78 -5.84
N LYS A 74 -7.17 -5.65 -5.86
CA LYS A 74 -8.08 -5.84 -6.99
C LYS A 74 -8.77 -4.54 -7.41
N ASN A 75 -9.08 -3.67 -6.44
CA ASN A 75 -9.72 -2.36 -6.68
C ASN A 75 -8.87 -1.42 -7.56
N TYR A 76 -7.56 -1.65 -7.64
CA TYR A 76 -6.67 -0.82 -8.47
C TYR A 76 -6.48 -1.37 -9.87
N VAL A 77 -6.77 -2.65 -10.13
CA VAL A 77 -6.48 -3.32 -11.40
C VAL A 77 -7.17 -2.60 -12.56
N SER A 78 -8.49 -2.40 -12.49
CA SER A 78 -9.25 -1.78 -13.59
C SER A 78 -8.77 -0.36 -13.90
N LYS A 79 -8.42 0.42 -12.86
CA LYS A 79 -7.94 1.79 -13.04
C LYS A 79 -6.56 1.85 -13.68
N ILE A 80 -5.64 0.98 -13.26
CA ILE A 80 -4.29 0.91 -13.82
C ILE A 80 -4.36 0.39 -15.26
N ALA A 81 -5.16 -0.65 -15.51
CA ALA A 81 -5.33 -1.24 -16.83
C ALA A 81 -5.93 -0.25 -17.83
N ALA A 82 -6.96 0.52 -17.44
CA ALA A 82 -7.53 1.56 -18.29
C ALA A 82 -6.49 2.62 -18.69
N ARG A 83 -5.63 3.05 -17.76
CA ARG A 83 -4.55 4.01 -18.03
C ARG A 83 -3.44 3.44 -18.91
N ALA A 84 -3.11 2.16 -18.72
CA ALA A 84 -2.10 1.47 -19.48
C ALA A 84 -2.60 0.97 -20.85
N GLY A 85 -3.91 1.07 -21.14
CA GLY A 85 -4.53 0.53 -22.36
C GLY A 85 -4.46 -0.99 -22.43
N ILE A 86 -4.80 -1.67 -21.33
CA ILE A 86 -4.76 -3.14 -21.21
C ILE A 86 -6.19 -3.70 -21.33
N PRO A 87 -6.41 -4.70 -22.21
CA PRO A 87 -7.74 -5.25 -22.45
C PRO A 87 -8.29 -6.00 -21.22
N GLU A 88 -9.61 -6.10 -21.15
CA GLU A 88 -10.33 -6.72 -20.03
C GLU A 88 -9.91 -8.19 -19.80
N ARG A 89 -9.62 -8.93 -20.88
CA ARG A 89 -9.10 -10.31 -20.79
C ARG A 89 -7.88 -10.42 -19.87
N THR A 90 -6.93 -9.50 -19.99
CA THR A 90 -5.73 -9.47 -19.16
C THR A 90 -6.01 -8.98 -17.74
N GLN A 91 -7.01 -8.12 -17.56
CA GLN A 91 -7.46 -7.68 -16.24
C GLN A 91 -8.05 -8.85 -15.43
N ILE A 92 -8.84 -9.71 -16.07
CA ILE A 92 -9.40 -10.91 -15.44
C ILE A 92 -8.28 -11.83 -14.96
N GLU A 93 -7.26 -12.06 -15.80
CA GLU A 93 -6.10 -12.87 -15.41
C GLU A 93 -5.34 -12.22 -14.24
N ALA A 94 -5.17 -10.89 -14.24
CA ALA A 94 -4.55 -10.18 -13.13
C ALA A 94 -5.32 -10.37 -11.80
N ILE A 95 -6.66 -10.32 -11.84
CA ILE A 95 -7.51 -10.55 -10.65
C ILE A 95 -7.36 -11.99 -10.16
N ARG A 96 -7.34 -12.96 -11.08
CA ARG A 96 -7.11 -14.38 -10.75
C ARG A 96 -5.75 -14.60 -10.07
N LEU A 97 -4.69 -13.97 -10.58
CA LEU A 97 -3.35 -14.04 -9.96
C LEU A 97 -3.35 -13.43 -8.56
N LEU A 98 -4.10 -12.34 -8.33
CA LEU A 98 -4.25 -11.73 -7.01
C LEU A 98 -4.97 -12.66 -6.03
N ASP A 99 -6.06 -13.31 -6.45
CA ASP A 99 -6.77 -14.31 -5.65
C ASP A 99 -5.86 -15.46 -5.22
N GLU A 100 -5.06 -15.97 -6.17
CA GLU A 100 -4.14 -17.06 -5.89
C GLU A 100 -3.02 -16.64 -4.93
N THR A 101 -2.48 -15.42 -5.11
CA THR A 101 -1.45 -14.86 -4.23
C THR A 101 -1.98 -14.65 -2.82
N GLU A 102 -3.23 -14.23 -2.67
CA GLU A 102 -3.91 -14.05 -1.39
C GLU A 102 -4.06 -15.39 -0.66
N ARG A 103 -4.49 -16.45 -1.36
CA ARG A 103 -4.57 -17.82 -0.81
C ARG A 103 -3.22 -18.34 -0.32
N ARG A 104 -2.13 -17.97 -1.00
CA ARG A 104 -0.75 -18.36 -0.63
C ARG A 104 -0.12 -17.44 0.44
N GLY A 105 -0.83 -16.42 0.91
CA GLY A 105 -0.35 -15.52 1.97
C GLY A 105 0.79 -14.56 1.55
N ALA A 106 1.07 -14.42 0.25
CA ALA A 106 2.23 -13.68 -0.25
C ALA A 106 2.01 -12.16 -0.39
N VAL A 107 0.81 -11.66 -0.05
CA VAL A 107 0.36 -10.26 -0.16
C VAL A 107 0.62 -9.43 1.12
N VAL A 108 0.83 -10.09 2.27
CA VAL A 108 0.84 -9.43 3.59
C VAL A 108 1.97 -8.41 3.73
N GLY A 109 1.63 -7.21 4.21
CA GLY A 109 2.60 -6.14 4.52
C GLY A 109 3.16 -5.39 3.30
N LYS A 110 2.70 -5.71 2.10
CA LYS A 110 3.14 -5.06 0.85
C LYS A 110 2.14 -3.96 0.43
N ASP A 111 2.65 -2.98 -0.33
CA ASP A 111 1.82 -1.89 -0.86
C ASP A 111 0.80 -2.42 -1.88
N PRO A 112 -0.52 -2.19 -1.69
CA PRO A 112 -1.57 -2.75 -2.55
C PRO A 112 -1.49 -2.30 -4.01
N ILE A 113 -1.10 -1.04 -4.26
CA ILE A 113 -0.97 -0.50 -5.61
C ILE A 113 0.19 -1.19 -6.33
N GLY A 114 1.32 -1.36 -5.65
CA GLY A 114 2.47 -2.08 -6.18
C GLY A 114 2.17 -3.56 -6.46
N ILE A 115 1.34 -4.21 -5.64
CA ILE A 115 0.91 -5.59 -5.87
C ILE A 115 0.00 -5.69 -7.09
N ALA A 116 -1.01 -4.81 -7.19
CA ALA A 116 -1.90 -4.74 -8.34
C ALA A 116 -1.13 -4.48 -9.64
N ALA A 117 -0.19 -3.53 -9.63
CA ALA A 117 0.68 -3.24 -10.76
C ALA A 117 1.52 -4.45 -11.18
N ALA A 118 2.13 -5.16 -10.23
CA ALA A 118 2.93 -6.34 -10.54
C ALA A 118 2.08 -7.53 -11.05
N ALA A 119 0.91 -7.78 -10.46
CA ALA A 119 -0.01 -8.80 -10.95
C ALA A 119 -0.49 -8.50 -12.37
N LEU A 120 -0.78 -7.23 -12.66
CA LEU A 120 -1.17 -6.79 -14.01
C LEU A 120 -0.03 -6.94 -15.02
N TYR A 121 1.21 -6.66 -14.62
CA TYR A 121 2.38 -6.93 -15.47
C TYR A 121 2.56 -8.42 -15.76
N ILE A 122 2.44 -9.28 -14.74
CA ILE A 122 2.50 -10.75 -14.94
C ILE A 122 1.40 -11.20 -15.89
N ALA A 123 0.17 -10.72 -15.70
CA ALA A 123 -0.94 -11.01 -16.59
C ALA A 123 -0.63 -10.59 -18.04
N CYS A 124 -0.04 -9.40 -18.26
CA CYS A 124 0.37 -8.97 -19.58
C CYS A 124 1.37 -9.95 -20.23
N VAL A 125 2.37 -10.43 -19.45
CA VAL A 125 3.34 -11.42 -19.95
C VAL A 125 2.64 -12.73 -20.32
N LEU A 126 1.72 -13.21 -19.49
CA LEU A 126 0.97 -14.46 -19.72
C LEU A 126 -0.02 -14.37 -20.90
N THR A 127 -0.62 -13.20 -21.13
CA THR A 127 -1.57 -12.98 -22.23
C THR A 127 -0.91 -12.47 -23.51
N GLY A 128 0.41 -12.25 -23.52
CA GLY A 128 1.16 -11.75 -24.68
C GLY A 128 0.99 -10.25 -24.96
N GLU A 129 0.54 -9.46 -23.99
CA GLU A 129 0.40 -8.02 -24.12
C GLU A 129 1.76 -7.33 -24.01
N LYS A 130 2.09 -6.49 -25.00
CA LYS A 130 3.37 -5.76 -25.05
C LYS A 130 3.34 -4.53 -24.14
N LYS A 131 3.49 -4.77 -22.83
CA LYS A 131 3.63 -3.72 -21.81
C LYS A 131 4.93 -3.89 -21.04
N THR A 132 5.67 -2.81 -20.88
CA THR A 132 6.89 -2.80 -20.07
C THR A 132 6.56 -2.54 -18.60
N GLN A 133 7.47 -2.88 -17.68
CA GLN A 133 7.32 -2.53 -16.27
C GLN A 133 7.21 -1.01 -16.06
N LYS A 134 7.83 -0.22 -16.94
CA LYS A 134 7.77 1.24 -16.91
C LYS A 134 6.36 1.74 -17.23
N ASP A 135 5.72 1.20 -18.27
CA ASP A 135 4.35 1.59 -18.66
C ASP A 135 3.35 1.35 -17.52
N ILE A 136 3.48 0.19 -16.86
CA ILE A 136 2.63 -0.17 -15.73
C ILE A 136 2.92 0.72 -14.52
N ALA A 137 4.20 1.00 -14.24
CA ALA A 137 4.61 1.86 -13.13
C ALA A 137 4.06 3.28 -13.28
N GLU A 138 4.12 3.84 -14.49
CA GLU A 138 3.58 5.16 -14.83
C GLU A 138 2.05 5.20 -14.65
N ALA A 139 1.33 4.21 -15.20
CA ALA A 139 -0.12 4.09 -15.04
C ALA A 139 -0.57 3.99 -13.57
N ALA A 140 0.21 3.28 -12.75
CA ALA A 140 -0.02 3.08 -11.32
C ALA A 140 0.47 4.24 -10.44
N GLY A 141 1.28 5.16 -10.98
CA GLY A 141 1.88 6.26 -10.22
C GLY A 141 2.91 5.80 -9.18
N VAL A 142 3.62 4.70 -9.48
CA VAL A 142 4.68 4.14 -8.64
C VAL A 142 6.01 4.13 -9.40
N THR A 143 7.11 3.83 -8.71
CA THR A 143 8.40 3.68 -9.39
C THR A 143 8.53 2.32 -10.05
N GLU A 144 9.27 2.25 -11.16
CA GLU A 144 9.57 1.00 -11.86
C GLU A 144 10.21 -0.06 -10.94
N VAL A 145 11.09 0.38 -10.02
CA VAL A 145 11.71 -0.49 -9.02
C VAL A 145 10.68 -1.11 -8.07
N THR A 146 9.59 -0.39 -7.77
CA THR A 146 8.49 -0.92 -6.96
C THR A 146 7.80 -2.07 -7.68
N VAL A 147 7.47 -1.88 -8.96
CA VAL A 147 6.86 -2.94 -9.80
C VAL A 147 7.79 -4.14 -9.91
N ARG A 148 9.07 -3.92 -10.19
CA ARG A 148 10.09 -4.99 -10.30
C ARG A 148 10.23 -5.82 -9.03
N ASN A 149 10.30 -5.18 -7.87
CA ASN A 149 10.45 -5.88 -6.59
C ASN A 149 9.19 -6.68 -6.23
N ARG A 150 8.01 -6.17 -6.59
CA ARG A 150 6.73 -6.87 -6.37
C ARG A 150 6.56 -8.02 -7.35
N TYR A 151 6.95 -7.82 -8.61
CA TYR A 151 6.98 -8.86 -9.65
C TYR A 151 7.76 -10.09 -9.19
N LYS A 152 9.01 -9.91 -8.74
CA LYS A 152 9.85 -11.04 -8.26
C LYS A 152 9.14 -11.82 -7.15
N GLY A 153 8.68 -11.11 -6.12
CA GLY A 153 8.01 -11.76 -5.00
C GLY A 153 6.67 -12.42 -5.35
N LEU A 154 5.97 -11.95 -6.38
CA LEU A 154 4.75 -12.58 -6.90
C LEU A 154 5.08 -13.80 -7.77
N LYS A 155 6.07 -13.69 -8.66
CA LYS A 155 6.58 -14.77 -9.50
C LYS A 155 7.00 -15.97 -8.64
N ASP A 156 7.81 -15.71 -7.61
CA ASP A 156 8.30 -16.74 -6.68
C ASP A 156 7.14 -17.38 -5.90
N ALA A 157 6.18 -16.57 -5.44
CA ALA A 157 5.03 -17.07 -4.69
C ALA A 157 4.08 -17.91 -5.54
N LEU A 158 3.94 -17.58 -6.82
CA LEU A 158 3.06 -18.28 -7.75
C LEU A 158 3.76 -19.48 -8.42
N GLY A 159 5.10 -19.58 -8.34
CA GLY A 159 5.88 -20.63 -8.98
C GLY A 159 5.87 -20.51 -10.51
N LEU A 160 5.76 -19.28 -11.01
CA LEU A 160 5.71 -19.00 -12.45
C LEU A 160 7.13 -18.94 -13.00
N ASP A 161 7.37 -19.52 -14.18
CA ASP A 161 8.64 -19.40 -14.91
C ASP A 161 8.47 -18.52 -16.17
N VAL A 162 8.28 -17.23 -15.92
CA VAL A 162 8.08 -16.16 -16.94
C VAL A 162 8.98 -14.96 -16.72
#